data_AF-A0AAV2D5A1-F1
#
_entry.id   AF-A0AAV2D5A1-F1
#
_cell.length_a   1.000
_cell.length_b   1.000
_cell.length_c   1.000
_cell.angle_alpha   90.00
_cell.angle_beta   90.00
_cell.angle_gamma   90.00
#
_symmetry.space_group_name_H-M   'P 1'
#
loop_
_entity.id
_entity.type
_entity.pdbx_description
1 polymer ?
#
loop_
_entity_poly.entity_id
_entity_poly.type
_entity_poly.pdbx_seq_one_letter_code
_entity_poly.pdbx_strand_id
1 'polypeptide(L)'
;MECESLVALLIQYEMLSGQKVNLAKSALCFSRDILLPDAEVLGWILGVGSVIVTDQYLGLPSLVGRSKMETFRCFEERVLSRLQGWK
;
A
#
# COMPACT_ATOMS: atom_id res chain seq x y z
N MET A 1 20.25 7.26 -1.21
CA MET A 1 20.07 8.72 -1.05
C MET A 1 18.64 9.12 -0.72
N GLU A 2 17.63 8.88 -1.58
CA GLU A 2 16.25 9.33 -1.26
C GLU A 2 15.54 8.44 -0.22
N CYS A 3 15.65 7.11 -0.33
CA CYS A 3 15.01 6.20 0.64
C CYS A 3 15.58 6.31 2.05
N GLU A 4 16.88 6.53 2.19
CA GLU A 4 17.54 6.75 3.49
C GLU A 4 17.03 8.04 4.16
N SER A 5 16.80 9.09 3.37
CA SER A 5 16.17 10.33 3.85
C SER A 5 14.75 10.08 4.35
N LEU A 6 13.99 9.23 3.66
CA LEU A 6 12.64 8.84 4.08
C LEU A 6 12.65 8.07 5.40
N VAL A 7 13.59 7.12 5.58
CA VAL A 7 13.77 6.41 6.86
C VAL A 7 14.07 7.39 7.99
N ALA A 8 14.99 8.33 7.76
CA ALA A 8 15.34 9.35 8.76
C ALA A 8 14.13 10.22 9.14
N LEU A 9 13.31 10.60 8.16
CA LEU A 9 12.09 11.38 8.39
C LEU A 9 11.05 10.58 9.21
N LEU A 10 10.86 9.30 8.92
CA LEU A 10 9.96 8.45 9.69
C LEU A 10 10.44 8.33 11.13
N ILE A 11 11.73 8.12 11.37
CA ILE A 11 12.30 8.08 12.73
C ILE A 11 12.05 9.41 13.47
N GLN A 12 12.26 10.54 12.80
CA GLN A 12 12.00 11.86 13.39
C GLN A 12 10.50 12.05 13.70
N TYR A 13 9.61 11.62 12.80
CA TYR A 13 8.18 11.62 13.03
C TYR A 13 7.82 10.77 14.25
N GLU A 14 8.39 9.57 14.41
CA GLU A 14 8.13 8.71 15.55
C GLU A 14 8.56 9.37 16.87
N MET A 15 9.73 10.02 16.87
CA MET A 15 10.25 10.72 18.04
C MET A 15 9.37 11.91 18.44
N LEU A 16 8.91 12.71 17.47
CA LEU A 16 8.12 13.92 17.74
C LEU A 16 6.66 13.61 18.05
N SER A 17 6.07 12.61 17.40
CA SER A 17 4.67 12.22 17.58
C SER A 17 4.44 11.25 18.73
N GLY A 18 5.48 10.51 19.16
CA GLY A 18 5.38 9.40 20.10
C GLY A 18 4.71 8.15 19.52
N GLN A 19 4.43 8.12 18.22
CA GLN A 19 3.79 6.99 17.53
C GLN A 19 4.83 6.16 16.77
N LYS A 20 4.64 4.85 16.69
CA LYS A 20 5.50 3.95 15.92
C LYS A 20 4.87 3.58 14.59
N VAL A 21 5.67 3.59 13.53
CA VAL A 21 5.28 3.13 12.20
C VAL A 21 5.31 1.60 12.20
N ASN A 22 4.18 1.00 11.81
CA ASN A 22 4.10 -0.46 11.73
C ASN A 22 4.58 -0.94 10.35
N LEU A 23 5.89 -1.15 10.22
CA LEU A 23 6.51 -1.61 8.98
C LEU A 23 5.99 -2.99 8.51
N ALA A 24 5.53 -3.84 9.43
CA ALA A 24 4.94 -5.14 9.09
C ALA A 24 3.55 -5.03 8.45
N LYS A 25 2.84 -3.91 8.66
CA LYS A 25 1.56 -3.58 7.99
C LYS A 25 1.73 -2.60 6.83
N SER A 26 2.91 -2.02 6.67
CA SER A 26 3.26 -1.19 5.53
C SER A 26 3.54 -2.06 4.31
N ALA A 27 3.37 -1.49 3.12
CA ALA A 27 3.67 -2.12 1.85
C ALA A 27 4.28 -1.09 0.89
N LEU A 28 5.14 -1.55 -0.01
CA LEU A 28 5.65 -0.73 -1.12
C LEU A 28 4.89 -1.07 -2.40
N CYS A 29 4.42 -0.03 -3.07
CA CYS A 29 3.73 -0.12 -4.35
C CYS A 29 4.58 0.56 -5.41
N PHE A 30 4.86 -0.15 -6.50
CA PHE A 30 5.72 0.32 -7.59
C PHE A 30 4.92 0.41 -8.89
N SER A 31 5.34 1.30 -9.79
CA SER A 31 4.83 1.30 -11.16
C SER A 31 5.34 0.08 -11.93
N ARG A 32 4.74 -0.21 -13.09
CA ARG A 32 5.13 -1.34 -13.95
C ARG A 32 6.56 -1.23 -14.51
N ASP A 33 7.15 -0.05 -14.42
CA ASP A 33 8.45 0.26 -15.02
C ASP A 33 9.63 -0.09 -14.09
N ILE A 34 9.36 -0.51 -12.85
CA ILE A 34 10.39 -0.86 -11.86
C ILE A 34 10.66 -2.36 -11.91
N LEU A 35 11.95 -2.72 -12.00
CA LEU A 35 12.38 -4.11 -11.99
C LEU A 35 12.26 -4.70 -10.58
N LEU A 36 11.91 -5.99 -10.49
CA LEU A 36 11.74 -6.69 -9.22
C LEU A 36 12.98 -6.61 -8.29
N PRO A 37 14.23 -6.75 -8.79
CA PRO A 37 15.41 -6.64 -7.93
C PRO A 37 15.55 -5.24 -7.30
N ASP A 38 15.21 -4.19 -8.05
CA ASP A 38 15.27 -2.82 -7.54
C ASP A 38 14.20 -2.60 -6.46
N ALA A 39 13.00 -3.15 -6.68
CA ALA A 39 11.91 -3.12 -5.72
C ALA A 39 12.27 -3.85 -4.41
N GLU A 40 12.95 -5.00 -4.50
CA GLU A 40 13.43 -5.75 -3.33
C GLU A 40 14.48 -4.95 -2.55
N VAL A 41 15.48 -4.37 -3.24
CA VAL A 41 16.50 -3.52 -2.60
C VAL A 41 15.86 -2.36 -1.85
N LEU A 42 14.86 -1.71 -2.46
CA LEU A 42 14.12 -0.62 -1.81
C LEU A 42 13.33 -1.11 -0.58
N GLY A 43 12.72 -2.29 -0.65
CA GLY A 43 12.07 -2.96 0.48
C GLY A 43 13.04 -3.21 1.65
N TRP A 44 14.24 -3.72 1.35
CA TRP A 44 15.29 -3.93 2.33
C TRP A 44 15.74 -2.63 3.02
N ILE A 45 15.96 -1.56 2.25
CA ILE A 45 16.38 -0.26 2.80
C ILE A 45 15.29 0.33 3.72
N LEU A 46 14.02 0.19 3.33
CA LEU A 46 12.89 0.74 4.08
C LEU A 46 12.40 -0.17 5.21
N GLY A 47 12.91 -1.40 5.31
CA GLY A 47 12.46 -2.40 6.29
C GLY A 47 11.04 -2.91 6.03
N VAL A 48 10.53 -2.80 4.79
CA VAL A 48 9.19 -3.24 4.39
C VAL A 48 9.31 -4.51 3.56
N GLY A 49 8.81 -5.62 4.10
CA GLY A 49 8.95 -6.95 3.50
C GLY A 49 7.93 -7.28 2.40
N SER A 50 6.88 -6.48 2.23
CA SER A 50 5.82 -6.72 1.25
C SER A 50 5.92 -5.75 0.07
N VAL A 51 6.36 -6.26 -1.07
CA VAL A 51 6.21 -5.59 -2.37
C VAL A 51 4.86 -6.02 -2.93
N ILE A 52 3.85 -5.15 -2.83
CA ILE A 52 2.50 -5.46 -3.28
C ILE A 52 2.24 -4.70 -4.59
N VAL A 53 2.12 -5.45 -5.68
CA VAL A 53 1.83 -4.89 -7.02
C VAL A 53 0.39 -4.38 -7.12
N THR A 54 -0.52 -4.88 -6.27
CA THR A 54 -1.94 -4.49 -6.22
C THR A 54 -2.50 -4.70 -4.81
N ASP A 55 -2.60 -3.65 -4.00
CA ASP A 55 -3.23 -3.73 -2.67
C ASP A 55 -4.63 -3.11 -2.68
N GLN A 56 -5.45 -3.42 -1.68
CA GLN A 56 -6.68 -2.69 -1.38
C GLN A 56 -6.46 -1.75 -0.18
N TYR A 57 -6.48 -0.44 -0.43
CA TYR A 57 -6.47 0.55 0.64
C TYR A 57 -7.88 0.86 1.11
N LEU A 58 -8.18 0.63 2.39
CA LEU A 58 -9.52 0.76 2.98
C LEU A 58 -10.60 -0.05 2.23
N GLY A 59 -10.19 -1.15 1.59
CA GLY A 59 -11.05 -2.03 0.80
C GLY A 59 -11.44 -1.49 -0.58
N LEU A 60 -10.70 -0.51 -1.09
CA LEU A 60 -10.73 -0.09 -2.48
C LEU A 60 -9.38 -0.43 -3.11
N PRO A 61 -9.32 -0.84 -4.39
CA PRO A 61 -8.06 -0.99 -5.10
C PRO A 61 -7.19 0.27 -4.93
N SER A 62 -5.98 0.11 -4.38
CA SER A 62 -5.05 1.21 -4.13
C SER A 62 -4.50 1.80 -5.45
N LEU A 63 -4.47 0.98 -6.50
CA LEU A 63 -4.07 1.36 -7.84
C LEU A 63 -5.28 1.32 -8.79
N VAL A 64 -5.89 2.48 -9.04
CA VAL A 64 -6.92 2.62 -10.08
C VAL A 64 -6.23 2.81 -11.43
N GLY A 65 -6.24 1.78 -12.26
CA GLY A 65 -5.73 1.86 -13.63
C GLY A 65 -6.57 2.75 -14.54
N ARG A 66 -6.30 2.73 -15.85
CA ARG A 66 -7.11 3.49 -16.84
C ARG A 66 -8.58 3.07 -16.87
N SER A 67 -8.88 1.81 -16.52
CA SER A 67 -10.25 1.31 -16.42
C SER A 67 -10.77 1.47 -15.00
N LYS A 68 -11.64 2.46 -14.80
CA LYS A 68 -12.39 2.62 -13.53
C LYS A 68 -13.45 1.53 -13.33
N MET A 69 -13.80 0.80 -14.40
CA MET A 69 -14.89 -0.17 -14.41
C MET A 69 -14.63 -1.32 -13.42
N GLU A 70 -13.39 -1.76 -13.31
CA GLU A 70 -12.99 -2.85 -12.40
C GLU A 70 -13.05 -2.42 -10.93
N THR A 71 -12.65 -1.18 -10.63
CA THR A 71 -12.79 -0.55 -9.31
C THR A 71 -14.27 -0.41 -8.91
N PHE A 72 -15.12 0.06 -9.82
CA PHE A 72 -16.56 0.20 -9.56
C PHE A 72 -17.26 -1.16 -9.39
N ARG A 73 -16.84 -2.18 -10.12
CA ARG A 73 -17.38 -3.54 -9.96
C ARG A 73 -17.08 -4.12 -8.58
N CYS A 74 -15.86 -3.97 -8.07
CA CYS A 74 -15.50 -4.38 -6.71
C CYS A 74 -16.38 -3.65 -5.66
N PHE A 75 -16.65 -2.37 -5.88
CA PHE A 75 -17.56 -1.60 -5.02
C PHE A 75 -19.00 -2.11 -5.08
N GLU A 76 -19.52 -2.35 -6.28
CA GLU A 76 -20.87 -2.89 -6.50
C GLU A 76 -21.06 -4.26 -5.82
N GLU A 77 -20.10 -5.18 -5.97
CA GLU A 77 -20.10 -6.50 -5.32
C GLU A 77 -20.10 -6.39 -3.79
N ARG A 78 -19.40 -5.39 -3.22
CA ARG A 78 -19.42 -5.12 -1.76
C ARG A 78 -20.76 -4.58 -1.27
N VAL A 79 -21.43 -3.73 -2.05
CA VAL A 79 -22.77 -3.23 -1.70
C VAL A 79 -23.79 -4.37 -1.75
N LEU A 80 -23.76 -5.19 -2.81
CA LEU A 80 -24.66 -6.33 -2.96
C LEU A 80 -24.49 -7.38 -1.86
N SER A 81 -23.25 -7.71 -1.49
CA SER A 81 -22.98 -8.67 -0.40
C SER A 81 -23.49 -8.18 0.96
N ARG A 82 -23.41 -6.88 1.23
CA ARG A 82 -24.04 -6.30 2.44
C ARG A 82 -25.55 -6.44 2.38
N LEU A 83 -26.20 -6.11 1.26
CA LEU A 83 -27.65 -6.22 1.13
C LEU A 83 -28.16 -7.67 1.28
N GLN A 84 -27.42 -8.65 0.77
CA GLN A 84 -27.77 -10.08 0.90
C GLN A 84 -27.57 -10.63 2.33
N GLY A 85 -26.67 -10.04 3.10
CA GLY A 85 -26.42 -10.42 4.51
C GLY A 85 -27.42 -9.82 5.50
N TRP A 86 -28.31 -8.93 5.07
CA TRP A 86 -29.36 -8.36 5.91
C TRP A 86 -30.56 -9.32 5.92
N LYS A 87 -30.67 -10.08 7.01
CA LYS A 87 -31.83 -10.91 7.35
C LYS A 87 -32.47 -10.37 8.62
#